data_AF-V2GRG5-F1
#
_entry.id   AF-V2GRG5-F1
#
_cell.length_a   1.000
_cell.length_b   1.000
_cell.length_c   1.000
_cell.angle_alpha   90.00
_cell.angle_beta   90.00
_cell.angle_gamma   90.00
#
_symmetry.space_group_name_H-M   'P 1'
#
loop_
_entity.id
_entity.type
_entity.pdbx_description
1 polymer ?
#
loop_
_entity_poly.entity_id
_entity_poly.type
_entity_poly.pdbx_seq_one_letter_code
_entity_poly.pdbx_strand_id
1 'polypeptide(L)' 'MTADQAAARKASVEDAHTELLHELERAHVIIRNALLLMSPCQLMVWTERNARDGVAGQCLSRADERADTIARAGGTVR' A
#
# COMPACT_ATOMS: atom_id res chain seq x y z
N MET A 1 4.63 -33.17 8.40
CA MET A 1 4.74 -32.33 7.19
C MET A 1 5.90 -32.86 6.37
N THR A 2 5.67 -33.26 5.13
CA THR A 2 6.73 -33.72 4.22
C THR A 2 7.50 -32.53 3.64
N ALA A 3 8.67 -32.78 3.04
CA ALA A 3 9.42 -31.76 2.33
C ALA A 3 8.57 -31.10 1.22
N ASP A 4 7.80 -31.90 0.48
CA ASP A 4 6.91 -31.40 -0.57
C ASP A 4 5.79 -30.51 -0.03
N GLN A 5 5.19 -30.87 1.12
CA GLN A 5 4.18 -30.04 1.77
C GLN A 5 4.77 -28.71 2.28
N ALA A 6 6.00 -28.73 2.78
CA ALA A 6 6.70 -27.51 3.20
C ALA A 6 7.02 -26.61 2.00
N ALA A 7 7.47 -27.20 0.88
CA ALA A 7 7.75 -26.47 -0.35
C ALA A 7 6.48 -25.83 -0.95
N ALA A 8 5.38 -26.58 -1.02
CA ALA A 8 4.09 -26.07 -1.50
C ALA A 8 3.56 -24.91 -0.63
N ARG A 9 3.71 -25.03 0.70
CA ARG A 9 3.33 -23.94 1.61
C ARG A 9 4.20 -22.70 1.41
N LYS A 10 5.50 -22.87 1.21
CA LYS A 10 6.41 -21.76 0.94
C LYS A 10 6.05 -21.04 -0.36
N ALA A 11 5.84 -21.78 -1.45
CA ALA A 11 5.42 -21.22 -2.73
C ALA A 11 4.12 -20.42 -2.61
N SER A 12 3.10 -20.97 -1.93
CA SER A 12 1.84 -20.27 -1.70
C SER A 12 1.99 -18.97 -0.92
N VAL A 13 2.93 -18.89 0.02
CA VAL A 13 3.23 -17.65 0.76
C VAL A 13 3.96 -16.64 -0.13
N GLU A 14 4.87 -17.08 -0.99
CA GLU A 14 5.59 -16.23 -1.95
C GLU A 14 4.64 -15.66 -3.01
N ASP A 15 3.70 -16.46 -3.50
CA ASP A 15 2.65 -16.02 -4.43
C ASP A 15 1.75 -14.97 -3.77
N ALA A 16 1.26 -15.24 -2.56
CA ALA A 16 0.43 -14.29 -1.81
C ALA A 16 1.18 -12.98 -1.51
N HIS A 17 2.47 -13.06 -1.17
CA HIS A 17 3.31 -11.88 -0.98
C HIS A 17 3.39 -11.03 -2.25
N THR A 18 3.59 -11.69 -3.40
CA THR A 18 3.69 -11.02 -4.70
C THR A 18 2.39 -10.31 -5.08
N GLU A 19 1.25 -10.97 -4.88
CA GLU A 19 -0.07 -10.38 -5.12
C GLU A 19 -0.32 -9.15 -4.25
N LEU A 20 -0.02 -9.24 -2.96
CA LEU A 20 -0.19 -8.12 -2.02
C LEU A 20 0.75 -6.95 -2.33
N LEU A 21 1.98 -7.23 -2.77
CA LEU A 21 2.92 -6.18 -3.17
C LEU A 21 2.41 -5.41 -4.39
N HIS A 22 1.96 -6.12 -5.43
CA HIS A 22 1.38 -5.48 -6.61
C HIS A 22 0.14 -4.65 -6.28
N GLU A 23 -0.72 -5.14 -5.38
CA GLU A 23 -1.89 -4.38 -4.95
C GLU A 23 -1.49 -3.11 -4.19
N LEU A 24 -0.47 -3.17 -3.33
CA LEU A 24 0.04 -2.00 -2.62
C LEU A 24 0.65 -0.95 -3.57
N GLU A 25 1.38 -1.39 -4.60
CA GLU A 25 1.90 -0.51 -5.66
C GLU A 25 0.77 0.18 -6.43
N ARG A 26 -0.27 -0.57 -6.80
CA ARG A 26 -1.46 -0.02 -7.46
C ARG A 26 -2.18 0.98 -6.57
N ALA A 27 -2.38 0.66 -5.29
CA ALA A 27 -2.99 1.56 -4.32
C ALA A 27 -2.18 2.85 -4.17
N HIS A 28 -0.85 2.78 -4.18
CA HIS A 28 0.01 3.97 -4.18
C HIS A 28 -0.32 4.90 -5.36
N VAL A 29 -0.37 4.37 -6.58
CA VAL A 29 -0.67 5.14 -7.80
C VAL A 29 -2.09 5.71 -7.77
N ILE A 30 -3.10 4.89 -7.40
CA ILE A 30 -4.50 5.33 -7.34
C ILE A 30 -4.68 6.49 -6.36
N ILE A 31 -4.11 6.37 -5.16
CA ILE A 31 -4.23 7.42 -4.14
C ILE A 31 -3.49 8.68 -4.59
N ARG A 32 -2.30 8.54 -5.19
CA ARG A 32 -1.56 9.68 -5.74
C ARG A 32 -2.35 10.41 -6.83
N ASN A 33 -2.98 9.67 -7.74
CA ASN A 33 -3.85 10.24 -8.77
C ASN A 33 -5.06 10.97 -8.15
N ALA A 34 -5.67 10.41 -7.11
CA ALA A 34 -6.77 11.05 -6.40
C ALA A 34 -6.36 12.41 -5.80
N LEU A 35 -5.16 12.50 -5.20
CA LEU A 35 -4.64 13.77 -4.65
C LEU A 35 -4.49 14.86 -5.71
N LEU A 36 -4.07 14.49 -6.93
CA LEU A 36 -3.89 15.44 -8.03
C LEU A 36 -5.22 15.97 -8.58
N LEU A 37 -6.33 15.27 -8.35
CA LEU A 37 -7.66 15.62 -8.84
C LEU A 37 -8.51 16.38 -7.82
N MET A 38 -8.19 16.25 -6.53
CA MET A 38 -9.00 16.83 -5.45
C MET A 38 -8.81 18.34 -5.33
N SER A 39 -9.93 19.04 -5.11
CA SER A 39 -9.90 20.43 -4.67
C SER A 39 -9.36 20.55 -3.23
N PRO A 40 -8.88 21.72 -2.80
CA PRO A 40 -8.39 21.92 -1.43
C PRO A 40 -9.40 21.52 -0.34
N CYS A 41 -10.69 21.82 -0.53
CA CYS A 41 -11.74 21.44 0.41
C CYS A 41 -11.92 19.92 0.49
N GLN A 42 -11.85 19.21 -0.65
CA GLN A 42 -11.92 17.75 -0.67
C GLN A 42 -10.70 17.11 0.02
N LEU A 43 -9.52 17.68 -0.18
CA LEU A 43 -8.28 17.24 0.48
C LEU A 43 -8.36 17.38 2.01
N MET A 44 -8.96 18.48 2.51
CA MET A 44 -9.19 18.67 3.93
C MET A 44 -10.12 17.60 4.51
N VAL A 45 -11.25 17.34 3.85
CA VAL A 45 -12.21 16.30 4.29
C VAL A 45 -11.58 14.91 4.26
N TRP A 46 -10.79 14.61 3.23
CA TRP A 46 -10.04 13.36 3.12
C TRP A 46 -9.07 13.18 4.29
N THR A 47 -8.31 14.23 4.62
CA THR A 47 -7.33 14.22 5.71
C THR A 47 -8.02 14.00 7.06
N GLU A 48 -9.11 14.71 7.31
CA GLU A 48 -9.89 14.57 8.55
C GLU A 48 -10.43 13.14 8.70
N ARG A 49 -10.96 12.55 7.62
CA ARG A 49 -11.43 11.15 7.64
C ARG A 49 -10.29 10.18 7.93
N ASN A 50 -9.14 10.35 7.31
CA ASN A 50 -7.97 9.52 7.58
C ASN A 50 -7.54 9.61 9.05
N ALA A 51 -7.54 10.81 9.64
CA ALA A 51 -7.22 11.01 11.04
C ALA A 51 -8.25 10.33 11.96
N ARG A 52 -9.54 10.51 11.67
CA ARG A 52 -10.64 9.88 12.41
C ARG A 52 -10.59 8.35 12.37
N ASP A 53 -10.21 7.79 11.23
CA ASP A 53 -10.13 6.34 11.03
C ASP A 53 -8.77 5.75 11.46
N GLY A 54 -7.90 6.54 12.09
CA GLY A 54 -6.61 6.07 12.63
C GLY A 54 -5.57 5.73 11.56
N VAL A 55 -5.76 6.21 10.33
CA VAL A 55 -4.86 6.02 9.19
C VAL A 55 -4.13 7.31 8.80
N ALA A 56 -4.04 8.28 9.72
CA ALA A 56 -3.19 9.45 9.56
C ALA A 56 -1.71 9.04 9.47
N GLY A 57 -0.96 9.80 8.68
CA GLY A 57 0.47 9.65 8.52
C GLY A 57 1.23 10.95 8.72
N GLN A 58 2.51 10.89 8.40
CA GLN A 58 3.37 12.06 8.31
C GLN A 58 2.89 13.00 7.18
N CYS A 59 2.38 12.43 6.09
CA CYS A 59 1.76 13.14 4.98
C CYS A 59 0.25 12.83 4.88
N LEU A 60 -0.53 13.78 4.34
CA LEU A 60 -2.01 13.71 4.25
C LEU A 60 -2.55 12.39 3.66
N SER A 61 -1.76 11.77 2.79
CA SER A 61 -2.12 10.56 2.06
C SER A 61 -1.29 9.34 2.43
N ARG A 62 -0.36 9.43 3.39
CA ARG A 62 0.62 8.37 3.70
C ARG A 62 1.46 7.89 2.50
N ALA A 63 1.76 8.80 1.57
CA ALA A 63 2.47 8.44 0.34
C ALA A 63 3.87 7.92 0.62
N ASP A 64 4.61 8.58 1.50
CA ASP A 64 6.00 8.25 1.83
C ASP A 64 6.09 6.92 2.59
N GLU A 65 5.20 6.70 3.57
CA GLU A 65 5.17 5.44 4.33
C GLU A 65 4.81 4.25 3.46
N ARG A 66 3.90 4.44 2.47
CA ARG A 66 3.63 3.40 1.48
C ARG A 66 4.82 3.17 0.56
N ALA A 67 5.49 4.23 0.10
CA ALA A 67 6.67 4.14 -0.76
C ALA A 67 7.80 3.35 -0.06
N ASP A 68 8.08 3.67 1.19
CA ASP A 68 9.06 2.96 2.01
C ASP A 68 8.69 1.49 2.22
N THR A 69 7.40 1.20 2.43
CA THR A 69 6.92 -0.17 2.61
C THR A 69 7.06 -1.00 1.34
N ILE A 70 6.70 -0.43 0.18
CA ILE A 70 6.90 -1.04 -1.14
C ILE A 70 8.38 -1.33 -1.36
N ALA A 71 9.26 -0.36 -1.10
CA ALA A 71 10.70 -0.52 -1.28
C ALA A 71 11.29 -1.63 -0.39
N ARG A 72 10.91 -1.70 0.89
CA ARG A 72 11.34 -2.78 1.80
C ARG A 72 10.85 -4.16 1.37
N ALA A 73 9.72 -4.23 0.69
CA ALA A 73 9.16 -5.47 0.16
C ALA A 73 9.75 -5.87 -1.22
N GLY A 74 10.66 -5.06 -1.78
CA GLY A 74 11.28 -5.30 -3.09
C GLY A 74 10.47 -4.81 -4.29
N GLY A 75 9.43 -3.99 -4.06
CA GLY A 75 8.62 -3.39 -5.11
C GLY A 75 9.17 -2.04 -5.60
N THR A 76 8.46 -1.44 -6.56
CA THR A 76 8.81 -0.16 -7.17
C THR A 76 7.65 0.83 -7.10
N VAL A 77 7.95 2.05 -6.67
CA VAL A 77 7.00 3.17 -6.68
C VAL A 77 7.08 3.87 -8.03
N ARG A 78 5.93 4.10 -8.69
CA ARG A 78 5.83 4.81 -9.98
C ARG A 78 5.05 6.12 -9.84
#